data_AF-A0A5E4I4R2-F1
#
_entry.id   AF-A0A5E4I4R2-F1
#
_cell.length_a   1.000
_cell.length_b   1.000
_cell.length_c   1.000
_cell.angle_alpha   90.00
_cell.angle_beta   90.00
_cell.angle_gamma   90.00
#
_symmetry.space_group_name_H-M   'P 1'
#
loop_
_entity.id
_entity.type
_entity.pdbx_description
1 polymer ?
#
loop_
_entity_poly.entity_id
_entity_poly.type
_entity_poly.pdbx_seq_one_letter_code
_entity_poly.pdbx_strand_id
1 'polypeptide(L)' 'MAKYRSRRKKPVGKRIVYVTPHYEAAREVAAKYERAGSAAAIEKDYDETGRLMYVVYVL' A
#
# COMPACT_ATOMS: atom_id res chain seq x y z
N MET A 1 4.61 13.63 -11.93
CA MET A 1 3.52 12.79 -11.41
C MET A 1 3.93 11.32 -11.61
N ALA A 2 4.58 10.72 -10.61
CA ALA A 2 5.17 9.38 -10.72
C ALA A 2 4.04 8.32 -10.85
N LYS A 3 3.95 7.68 -12.02
CA LYS A 3 3.00 6.60 -12.28
C LYS A 3 3.57 5.31 -11.69
N TYR A 4 3.13 4.93 -10.50
CA TYR A 4 3.36 3.61 -9.93
C TYR A 4 2.87 2.53 -10.91
N ARG A 5 3.81 1.93 -11.65
CA ARG A 5 3.53 0.90 -12.65
C ARG A 5 3.48 -0.47 -11.96
N SER A 6 2.55 -0.64 -11.04
CA SER A 6 2.27 -1.93 -10.42
C SER A 6 1.70 -2.88 -11.50
N ARG A 7 2.55 -3.74 -12.06
CA ARG A 7 2.19 -4.75 -13.08
C ARG A 7 1.43 -5.96 -12.50
N ARG A 8 0.96 -5.91 -11.25
CA ARG A 8 0.03 -6.90 -10.70
C ARG A 8 -1.39 -6.36 -10.89
N LYS A 9 -2.24 -7.15 -11.56
CA LYS A 9 -3.70 -6.92 -11.67
C LYS A 9 -4.20 -6.41 -10.32
N LYS A 10 -4.52 -5.10 -10.21
CA LYS A 10 -5.16 -4.57 -9.00
C LYS A 10 -6.43 -5.38 -8.81
N PRO A 11 -6.60 -6.10 -7.69
CA PRO A 11 -7.86 -6.81 -7.45
C PRO A 11 -8.95 -5.74 -7.44
N VAL A 12 -9.97 -5.94 -8.27
CA VAL A 12 -11.12 -5.03 -8.39
C VAL A 12 -11.71 -4.88 -6.98
N GLY A 13 -11.64 -3.67 -6.42
CA GLY A 13 -12.06 -3.37 -5.04
C GLY A 13 -10.98 -2.77 -4.12
N LYS A 14 -9.67 -2.92 -4.42
CA LYS A 14 -8.60 -2.40 -3.53
C LYS A 14 -8.11 -1.01 -3.94
N ARG A 15 -8.18 -0.01 -3.06
CA ARG A 15 -7.64 1.34 -3.27
C ARG A 15 -6.29 1.51 -2.58
N ILE A 16 -5.26 1.89 -3.34
CA ILE A 16 -3.96 2.29 -2.77
C ILE A 16 -4.13 3.63 -2.08
N VAL A 17 -3.82 3.70 -0.79
CA VAL A 17 -3.92 4.92 0.01
C VAL A 17 -2.57 5.45 0.47
N TYR A 18 -1.55 4.60 0.51
CA TYR A 18 -0.24 4.99 1.01
C TYR A 18 0.87 4.08 0.47
N VAL A 19 2.03 4.66 0.18
CA VAL A 19 3.24 3.95 -0.26
C VAL A 19 4.42 4.52 0.52
N THR A 20 5.19 3.67 1.18
CA THR A 20 6.34 4.08 1.98
C THR A 20 7.41 3.00 2.00
N PRO A 21 8.70 3.34 2.03
CA PRO A 21 9.76 2.35 2.27
C PRO A 21 9.80 1.87 3.74
N HIS A 22 9.07 2.52 4.65
CA HIS A 22 9.08 2.21 6.07
C HIS A 22 7.87 1.37 6.49
N TYR A 23 8.12 0.15 6.98
CA TYR A 23 7.07 -0.76 7.42
C TYR A 23 6.22 -0.20 8.56
N GLU A 24 6.83 0.47 9.54
CA GLU A 24 6.12 1.01 10.70
C GLU A 24 5.10 2.07 10.28
N ALA A 25 5.49 2.99 9.38
CA ALA A 25 4.58 3.99 8.84
C ALA A 25 3.43 3.34 8.05
N ALA A 26 3.69 2.28 7.28
CA ALA A 26 2.64 1.54 6.59
C ALA A 26 1.65 0.89 7.58
N ARG A 27 2.17 0.34 8.69
CA ARG A 27 1.38 -0.28 9.75
C ARG A 27 0.52 0.74 10.50
N GLU A 28 1.04 1.91 10.82
CA GLU A 28 0.26 2.98 11.46
C GLU A 28 -0.91 3.43 10.58
N VAL A 29 -0.66 3.59 9.28
CA VAL A 29 -1.70 3.98 8.33
C VAL A 29 -2.75 2.88 8.18
N ALA A 30 -2.33 1.61 8.04
CA ALA A 30 -3.27 0.49 7.99
C ALA A 30 -4.15 0.43 9.24
N ALA A 31 -3.56 0.52 10.43
CA ALA A 31 -4.29 0.53 11.70
C ALA A 31 -5.26 1.72 11.82
N LYS A 32 -4.92 2.89 11.27
CA LYS A 32 -5.83 4.05 11.22
C LYS A 32 -7.08 3.75 10.40
N TYR A 33 -6.94 3.09 9.25
CA TYR A 33 -8.08 2.71 8.42
C TYR A 33 -8.91 1.59 9.04
N GLU A 34 -8.27 0.60 9.68
CA GLU A 34 -8.96 -0.45 10.43
C GLU A 34 -9.79 0.11 11.58
N ARG A 35 -9.25 1.08 12.34
CA ARG A 35 -10.00 1.80 13.39
C ARG A 35 -11.16 2.61 12.85
N ALA A 36 -11.10 3.06 11.59
CA ALA A 36 -12.19 3.74 10.91
C ALA A 36 -13.25 2.78 10.33
N GLY A 37 -13.12 1.48 10.57
CA GLY A 37 -14.05 0.45 10.09
C GLY A 37 -13.80 0.01 8.65
N SER A 38 -12.66 0.38 8.05
CA SER A 38 -12.27 -0.06 6.71
C SER A 38 -11.19 -1.14 6.81
N ALA A 39 -11.31 -2.24 6.08
CA ALA A 39 -10.26 -3.27 6.10
C ALA A 39 -9.02 -2.76 5.34
N ALA A 40 -7.84 -2.91 5.93
CA ALA A 40 -6.58 -2.50 5.33
C ALA A 40 -5.63 -3.69 5.16
N ALA A 41 -4.81 -3.66 4.10
CA ALA A 41 -3.80 -4.67 3.83
C ALA A 41 -2.48 -4.00 3.41
N ILE A 42 -1.36 -4.59 3.83
CA ILE A 42 -0.02 -4.12 3.46
C ILE A 42 0.61 -5.15 2.55
N GLU A 43 0.99 -4.75 1.34
CA GLU A 43 1.79 -5.59 0.44
C GLU A 43 3.20 -5.03 0.26
N LYS A 44 4.16 -5.92 0.01
CA LYS A 44 5.52 -5.58 -0.38
C LYS A 44 5.56 -5.45 -1.90
N ASP A 45 6.06 -4.32 -2.37
CA ASP A 45 6.32 -4.02 -3.78
C ASP A 45 7.77 -3.56 -3.92
N TYR A 46 8.32 -3.61 -5.13
CA TYR A 46 9.65 -3.10 -5.41
C TYR A 46 9.52 -2.02 -6.46
N ASP A 47 10.15 -0.87 -6.21
CA ASP A 47 10.20 0.18 -7.22
C ASP A 47 11.11 -0.19 -8.40
N GLU A 48 11.15 0.67 -9.42
CA GLU A 48 11.99 0.48 -10.61
C GLU A 48 13.50 0.49 -10.32
N THR A 49 13.90 0.93 -9.12
CA THR A 49 15.28 0.95 -8.64
C THR A 49 15.63 -0.26 -7.77
N GLY A 50 14.66 -1.17 -7.56
CA GLY A 50 14.82 -2.35 -6.71
C GLY A 50 14.67 -2.07 -5.21
N ARG A 51 14.20 -0.89 -4.81
CA ARG A 51 13.94 -0.58 -3.40
C ARG A 51 12.63 -1.19 -2.96
N LEU A 52 12.66 -1.82 -1.79
CA LEU A 52 11.47 -2.36 -1.13
C LEU A 52 10.55 -1.21 -0.70
N MET A 53 9.32 -1.28 -1.15
CA MET A 53 8.22 -0.38 -0.79
C MET A 53 7.09 -1.18 -0.15
N TYR A 54 6.47 -0.61 0.87
CA TYR A 54 5.28 -1.11 1.50
C TYR A 54 4.09 -0.30 1.00
N VAL A 55 3.13 -0.99 0.40
CA VAL A 55 1.93 -0.39 -0.19
C VAL A 55 0.74 -0.76 0.69
N VAL A 56 0.03 0.26 1.18
CA VAL A 56 -1.18 0.09 1.96
C VAL A 56 -2.39 0.19 1.04
N TYR A 57 -3.22 -0.84 1.08
CA TYR A 57 -4.50 -0.95 0.40
C TYR A 57 -5.62 -0.87 1.40
N VAL A 58 -6.71 -0.21 1.01
CA VAL A 58 -8.01 -0.30 1.69
C VAL A 58 -8.96 -1.10 0.80
N LEU A 59 -9.71 -2.01 1.42
CA LEU A 59 -10.70 -2.90 0.81
C LEU A 59 -12.11 -2.32 0.92
#